data_AF-A0A7W7MN89-F1
#
_entry.id   AF-A0A7W7MN89-F1
#
_cell.length_a   1.000
_cell.length_b   1.000
_cell.length_c   1.000
_cell.angle_alpha   90.00
_cell.angle_beta   90.00
_cell.angle_gamma   90.00
#
_symmetry.space_group_name_H-M   'P 1'
#
loop_
_entity.id
_entity.type
_entity.pdbx_description
1 polymer ?
#
loop_
_entity_poly.entity_id
_entity_poly.type
_entity_poly.pdbx_seq_one_letter_code
_entity_poly.pdbx_strand_id
1 'polypeptide(L)'
;MKALLNSLTEAELLLVHETKSAQLAALDEDGLVELHTRIRRARNKYMKSYRREASAKVAEYGGRGKARPKNTRNAQKAEVFEDALARVSRHLAVAARRTAAELKAQRLAAAKAQRNEAPPKAVRRPASAPVKPQRKQRPPASAPAMRKRHAGTKAVGARRQAKRDSK
;
A
#
# COMPACT_ATOMS: atom_id res chain seq x y z
N MET A 1 -12.84 -19.13 34.00
CA MET A 1 -11.47 -19.32 33.48
C MET A 1 -10.57 -20.20 34.35
N LYS A 2 -10.54 -20.11 35.69
CA LYS A 2 -9.63 -20.94 36.53
C LYS A 2 -9.74 -22.45 36.28
N ALA A 3 -10.94 -22.99 36.09
CA ALA A 3 -11.15 -24.42 35.80
C ALA A 3 -10.59 -24.88 34.44
N LEU A 4 -10.42 -23.97 33.46
CA LEU A 4 -9.89 -24.28 32.14
C LEU A 4 -8.35 -24.35 32.13
N LEU A 5 -7.70 -23.62 33.05
CA LEU A 5 -6.24 -23.58 33.18
C LEU A 5 -5.66 -24.93 33.61
N ASN A 6 -6.36 -25.70 34.45
CA ASN A 6 -5.93 -27.04 34.87
C ASN A 6 -5.90 -28.06 33.73
N SER A 7 -6.51 -27.75 32.57
CA SER A 7 -6.53 -28.66 31.41
C SER A 7 -5.34 -28.46 30.46
N LEU A 8 -4.60 -27.37 30.65
CA LEU A 8 -3.47 -26.96 29.82
C LEU A 8 -2.21 -27.72 30.21
N THR A 9 -1.32 -27.93 29.25
CA THR A 9 0.05 -28.40 29.53
C THR A 9 0.89 -27.28 30.12
N GLU A 10 2.04 -27.60 30.70
CA GLU A 10 2.96 -26.60 31.24
C GLU A 10 3.40 -25.58 30.19
N ALA A 11 3.77 -26.03 28.99
CA ALA A 11 4.13 -25.16 27.88
C ALA A 11 2.96 -24.23 27.45
N GLU A 12 1.73 -24.73 27.50
CA GLU A 12 0.54 -23.92 27.21
C GLU A 12 0.27 -22.88 28.29
N LEU A 13 0.45 -23.25 29.56
CA LEU A 13 0.33 -22.33 30.69
C LEU A 13 1.38 -21.22 30.62
N LEU A 14 2.63 -21.57 30.28
CA LEU A 14 3.72 -20.63 30.08
C LEU A 14 3.37 -19.66 28.94
N LEU A 15 2.87 -20.15 27.81
CA LEU A 15 2.45 -19.30 26.69
C LEU A 15 1.31 -18.35 27.08
N VAL A 16 0.33 -18.81 27.86
CA VAL A 16 -0.74 -17.94 28.38
C VAL A 16 -0.17 -16.93 29.40
N HIS A 17 0.83 -17.33 30.19
CA HIS A 17 1.51 -16.46 31.15
C HIS A 17 2.23 -15.29 30.47
N GLU A 18 2.87 -15.52 29.32
CA GLU A 18 3.49 -14.47 28.49
C GLU A 18 2.48 -13.39 28.06
N THR A 19 1.17 -13.68 28.08
CA THR A 19 0.10 -12.72 27.69
C THR A 19 -0.44 -11.87 28.85
N LYS A 20 0.14 -12.00 30.04
CA LYS A 20 -0.21 -11.15 31.17
C LYS A 20 0.31 -9.72 30.94
N SER A 21 -0.39 -8.74 31.51
CA SER A 21 -0.18 -7.32 31.23
C SER A 21 1.26 -6.83 31.50
N ALA A 22 1.92 -7.35 32.56
CA ALA A 22 3.29 -6.95 32.89
C ALA A 22 4.30 -7.42 31.82
N GLN A 23 4.14 -8.64 31.33
CA GLN A 23 4.97 -9.23 30.29
C GLN A 23 4.75 -8.51 28.96
N LEU A 24 3.49 -8.24 28.60
CA LEU A 24 3.15 -7.51 27.38
C LEU A 24 3.64 -6.06 27.39
N ALA A 25 3.75 -5.42 28.56
CA ALA A 25 4.25 -4.06 28.69
C ALA A 25 5.78 -3.97 28.46
N ALA A 26 6.50 -5.09 28.64
CA ALA A 26 7.95 -5.16 28.44
C ALA A 26 8.35 -5.48 26.99
N LEU A 27 7.39 -5.88 26.15
CA LEU A 27 7.65 -6.21 24.74
C LEU A 27 7.52 -4.98 23.84
N ASP A 28 8.39 -4.92 22.84
CA ASP A 28 8.30 -4.01 21.71
C ASP A 28 7.31 -4.52 20.64
N GLU A 29 7.15 -3.77 19.55
CA GLU A 29 6.20 -4.11 18.49
C GLU A 29 6.50 -5.47 17.86
N ASP A 30 7.76 -5.75 17.56
CA ASP A 30 8.18 -7.01 16.94
C ASP A 30 7.96 -8.20 17.88
N GLY A 31 8.35 -8.08 19.16
CA GLY A 31 8.08 -9.11 20.17
C GLY A 31 6.58 -9.38 20.35
N LEU A 32 5.74 -8.36 20.27
CA LEU A 32 4.28 -8.52 20.29
C LEU A 32 3.75 -9.25 19.05
N VAL A 33 4.31 -9.00 17.85
CA VAL A 33 3.95 -9.71 16.61
C VAL A 33 4.32 -11.19 16.68
N GLU A 34 5.52 -11.50 17.20
CA GLU A 34 5.97 -12.87 17.37
C GLU A 34 5.09 -13.64 18.35
N LEU A 35 4.82 -13.06 19.52
CA LEU A 35 3.94 -13.64 20.52
C LEU A 35 2.52 -13.85 19.97
N HIS A 36 1.97 -12.85 19.26
CA HIS A 36 0.67 -12.96 18.59
C HIS A 36 0.63 -14.14 17.61
N THR A 37 1.71 -14.34 16.85
CA THR A 37 1.84 -15.47 15.92
C THR A 37 1.88 -16.81 16.64
N ARG A 38 2.64 -16.94 17.73
CA ARG A 38 2.71 -18.16 18.55
C ARG A 38 1.34 -18.53 19.13
N ILE A 39 0.63 -17.56 19.70
CA ILE A 39 -0.72 -17.79 20.25
C ILE A 39 -1.71 -18.19 19.17
N ARG A 40 -1.69 -17.50 18.01
CA ARG A 40 -2.57 -17.84 16.89
C ARG A 40 -2.35 -19.27 16.40
N ARG A 41 -1.10 -19.76 16.38
CA ARG A 41 -0.78 -21.16 16.05
C ARG A 41 -1.37 -22.12 17.09
N ALA A 42 -1.21 -21.83 18.40
CA ALA A 42 -1.79 -22.64 19.47
C ALA A 42 -3.33 -22.70 19.41
N ARG A 43 -3.99 -21.55 19.22
CA ARG A 43 -5.44 -21.48 19.00
C ARG A 43 -5.86 -22.34 17.81
N ASN A 44 -5.21 -22.17 16.67
CA ASN A 44 -5.56 -22.90 15.44
C ASN A 44 -5.36 -24.41 15.57
N LYS A 45 -4.35 -24.85 16.33
CA LYS A 45 -4.15 -26.27 16.67
C LYS A 45 -5.39 -26.83 17.36
N TYR A 46 -5.82 -26.22 18.46
CA TYR A 46 -6.96 -26.73 19.23
C TYR A 46 -8.30 -26.60 18.52
N MET A 47 -8.49 -25.54 17.73
CA MET A 47 -9.69 -25.40 16.89
C MET A 47 -9.77 -26.50 15.81
N LYS A 48 -8.63 -26.84 15.18
CA LYS A 48 -8.55 -27.96 14.23
C LYS A 48 -8.80 -29.32 14.90
N SER A 49 -8.18 -29.57 16.05
CA SER A 49 -8.42 -30.82 16.82
C SER A 49 -9.88 -30.94 17.23
N TYR A 50 -10.48 -29.87 17.75
CA TYR A 50 -11.91 -29.83 18.09
C TYR A 50 -12.78 -30.21 16.89
N ARG A 51 -12.56 -29.60 15.72
CA ARG A 51 -13.33 -29.89 14.51
C ARG A 51 -13.17 -31.34 14.04
N ARG A 52 -11.95 -31.87 14.06
CA ARG A 52 -11.68 -33.26 13.64
C ARG A 52 -12.30 -34.28 14.58
N GLU A 53 -12.14 -34.10 15.89
CA GLU A 53 -12.73 -34.99 16.89
C GLU A 53 -14.26 -34.90 16.93
N ALA A 54 -14.84 -33.72 16.63
CA ALA A 54 -16.28 -33.57 16.57
C ALA A 54 -16.90 -34.47 15.51
N SER A 55 -16.29 -34.54 14.32
CA SER A 55 -16.74 -35.42 13.24
C SER A 55 -16.60 -36.90 13.63
N ALA A 56 -15.47 -37.30 14.22
CA ALA A 56 -15.25 -38.67 14.67
C ALA A 56 -16.27 -39.11 15.73
N LYS A 57 -16.53 -38.26 16.72
CA LYS A 57 -17.49 -38.54 17.81
C LYS A 57 -18.94 -38.59 17.34
N VAL A 58 -19.30 -37.85 16.27
CA VAL A 58 -20.64 -37.96 15.69
C VAL A 58 -20.86 -39.36 15.08
N ALA A 59 -19.85 -39.91 14.40
CA ALA A 59 -19.90 -41.27 13.88
C ALA A 59 -19.96 -42.31 15.01
N GLU A 60 -19.19 -42.12 16.08
CA GLU A 60 -19.15 -43.02 17.24
C GLU A 60 -20.45 -43.02 18.07
N TYR A 61 -21.00 -41.84 18.39
CA TYR A 61 -22.14 -41.72 19.30
C TYR A 61 -23.50 -41.55 18.60
N GLY A 62 -23.54 -41.70 17.27
CA GLY A 62 -24.77 -41.73 16.48
C GLY A 62 -25.54 -40.41 16.43
N GLY A 63 -24.90 -39.27 16.73
CA GLY A 63 -25.56 -37.97 16.64
C GLY A 63 -24.83 -36.80 17.32
N ARG A 64 -25.09 -35.59 16.82
CA ARG A 64 -24.47 -34.34 17.30
C ARG A 64 -24.77 -34.04 18.77
N GLY A 65 -25.99 -34.31 19.24
CA GLY A 65 -26.40 -34.05 20.62
C GLY A 65 -25.61 -34.87 21.64
N LYS A 66 -25.38 -36.16 21.36
CA LYS A 66 -24.62 -37.07 22.23
C LYS A 66 -23.10 -36.85 22.13
N ALA A 67 -22.60 -36.51 20.94
CA ALA A 67 -21.18 -36.30 20.69
C ALA A 67 -20.62 -35.00 21.28
N ARG A 68 -21.40 -33.90 21.27
CA ARG A 68 -20.91 -32.56 21.63
C ARG A 68 -20.37 -32.44 23.06
N PRO A 69 -21.06 -32.92 24.11
CA PRO A 69 -20.54 -32.86 25.49
C PRO A 69 -19.23 -33.63 25.70
N LYS A 70 -18.96 -34.62 24.85
CA LYS A 70 -17.75 -35.45 24.90
C LYS A 70 -16.54 -34.79 24.23
N ASN A 71 -16.70 -33.63 23.57
CA ASN A 71 -15.63 -32.90 22.87
C ASN A 71 -15.49 -31.45 23.35
N THR A 72 -15.57 -31.21 24.66
CA THR A 72 -15.51 -29.84 25.22
C THR A 72 -14.08 -29.38 25.48
N ARG A 73 -13.14 -30.28 25.80
CA ARG A 73 -11.76 -29.93 26.20
C ARG A 73 -11.01 -29.12 25.14
N ASN A 74 -11.06 -29.53 23.87
CA ASN A 74 -10.36 -28.81 22.80
C ASN A 74 -11.00 -27.44 22.50
N ALA A 75 -12.33 -27.35 22.59
CA ALA A 75 -13.04 -26.08 22.45
C ALA A 75 -12.65 -25.11 23.58
N GLN A 76 -12.66 -25.61 24.81
CA GLN A 76 -12.21 -24.90 26.00
C GLN A 76 -10.77 -24.39 25.92
N LYS A 77 -9.83 -25.22 25.44
CA LYS A 77 -8.45 -24.76 25.18
C LYS A 77 -8.40 -23.66 24.12
N ALA A 78 -9.16 -23.81 23.04
CA ALA A 78 -9.21 -22.80 21.98
C ALA A 78 -9.73 -21.45 22.52
N GLU A 79 -10.77 -21.46 23.36
CA GLU A 79 -11.29 -20.24 24.02
C GLU A 79 -10.23 -19.55 24.87
N VAL A 80 -9.45 -20.29 25.66
CA VAL A 80 -8.37 -19.69 26.45
C VAL A 80 -7.33 -19.00 25.56
N PHE A 81 -6.96 -19.62 24.43
CA PHE A 81 -6.03 -18.99 23.49
C PHE A 81 -6.62 -17.81 22.73
N GLU A 82 -7.94 -17.77 22.53
CA GLU A 82 -8.61 -16.60 21.95
C GLU A 82 -8.59 -15.40 22.90
N ASP A 83 -8.87 -15.63 24.17
CA ASP A 83 -8.76 -14.58 25.19
C ASP A 83 -7.33 -14.05 25.31
N ALA A 84 -6.34 -14.96 25.26
CA ALA A 84 -4.93 -14.61 25.24
C ALA A 84 -4.58 -13.80 23.97
N LEU A 85 -5.05 -14.23 22.80
CA LEU A 85 -4.83 -13.54 21.52
C LEU A 85 -5.40 -12.12 21.56
N ALA A 86 -6.62 -11.95 22.06
CA ALA A 86 -7.29 -10.66 22.19
C ALA A 86 -6.54 -9.67 23.10
N ARG A 87 -5.81 -10.16 24.11
CA ARG A 87 -4.93 -9.31 24.94
C ARG A 87 -3.74 -8.81 24.13
N VAL A 88 -3.05 -9.72 23.43
CA VAL A 88 -1.87 -9.36 22.63
C VAL A 88 -2.25 -8.43 21.48
N SER A 89 -3.35 -8.70 20.76
CA SER A 89 -3.81 -7.82 19.67
C SER A 89 -4.10 -6.40 20.14
N ARG A 90 -4.66 -6.22 21.36
CA ARG A 90 -4.88 -4.89 21.93
C ARG A 90 -3.57 -4.15 22.22
N HIS A 91 -2.59 -4.83 22.83
CA HIS A 91 -1.27 -4.25 23.09
C HIS A 91 -0.53 -3.92 21.79
N LEU A 92 -0.54 -4.83 20.82
CA LEU A 92 0.06 -4.62 19.50
C LEU A 92 -0.55 -3.41 18.79
N ALA A 93 -1.88 -3.24 18.84
CA ALA A 93 -2.54 -2.08 18.26
C ALA A 93 -2.12 -0.75 18.93
N VAL A 94 -1.80 -0.75 20.22
CA VAL A 94 -1.27 0.42 20.92
C VAL A 94 0.17 0.69 20.47
N ALA A 95 1.03 -0.33 20.41
CA ALA A 95 2.41 -0.21 19.97
C ALA A 95 2.48 0.32 18.53
N ALA A 96 1.77 -0.30 17.59
CA ALA A 96 1.72 0.12 16.18
C ALA A 96 1.26 1.58 16.01
N ARG A 97 0.30 2.05 16.82
CA ARG A 97 -0.12 3.46 16.80
C ARG A 97 0.99 4.42 17.27
N ARG A 98 1.79 4.02 18.25
CA ARG A 98 2.94 4.81 18.73
C ARG A 98 4.01 4.91 17.63
N THR A 99 4.40 3.77 17.07
CA THR A 99 5.37 3.71 15.97
C THR A 99 4.92 4.55 14.76
N ALA A 100 3.62 4.47 14.40
CA ALA A 100 3.07 5.28 13.32
C ALA A 100 3.13 6.79 13.60
N ALA A 101 2.88 7.21 14.86
CA ALA A 101 2.98 8.60 15.26
C ALA A 101 4.43 9.10 15.23
N GLU A 102 5.39 8.27 15.67
CA GLU A 102 6.83 8.57 15.64
C GLU A 102 7.33 8.73 14.21
N LEU A 103 6.99 7.79 13.31
CA LEU A 103 7.34 7.89 11.89
C LEU A 103 6.74 9.13 11.23
N LYS A 104 5.50 9.49 11.59
CA LYS A 104 4.88 10.73 11.12
C LYS A 104 5.65 11.96 11.62
N ALA A 105 6.04 11.99 12.88
CA ALA A 105 6.81 13.09 13.45
C ALA A 105 8.18 13.24 12.77
N GLN A 106 8.89 12.12 12.53
CA GLN A 106 10.16 12.10 11.80
C GLN A 106 10.01 12.66 10.38
N ARG A 107 8.97 12.24 9.65
CA ARG A 107 8.68 12.75 8.30
C ARG A 107 8.42 14.26 8.29
N LEU A 108 7.64 14.75 9.26
CA LEU A 108 7.36 16.19 9.40
C LEU A 108 8.61 16.98 9.77
N ALA A 109 9.47 16.45 10.66
CA ALA A 109 10.73 17.08 11.03
C ALA A 109 11.69 17.16 9.84
N ALA A 110 11.85 16.06 9.07
CA ALA A 110 12.66 16.03 7.86
C ALA A 110 12.17 17.05 6.81
N ALA A 111 10.85 17.14 6.60
CA ALA A 111 10.27 18.13 5.69
C ALA A 111 10.50 19.58 6.15
N LYS A 112 10.44 19.85 7.46
CA LYS A 112 10.77 21.17 8.03
C LYS A 112 12.26 21.50 7.86
N ALA A 113 13.15 20.53 8.09
CA ALA A 113 14.60 20.71 7.90
C ALA A 113 14.92 21.06 6.43
N GLN A 114 14.35 20.32 5.47
CA GLN A 114 14.50 20.60 4.04
C GLN A 114 13.95 21.97 3.63
N ARG A 115 12.88 22.45 4.27
CA ARG A 115 12.34 23.80 4.04
C ARG A 115 13.27 24.90 4.57
N ASN A 116 13.97 24.62 5.68
CA ASN A 116 14.89 25.56 6.33
C ASN A 116 16.27 25.57 5.67
N GLU A 117 16.66 24.49 4.98
CA GLU A 117 17.79 24.52 4.05
C GLU A 117 17.45 25.45 2.88
N ALA A 118 18.24 26.53 2.74
CA ALA A 118 18.11 27.42 1.60
C ALA A 118 18.20 26.58 0.31
N PRO A 119 17.32 26.82 -0.68
CA PRO A 119 17.40 26.10 -1.94
C PRO A 119 18.83 26.24 -2.47
N PRO A 120 19.43 25.16 -3.03
CA PRO A 120 20.76 25.27 -3.61
C PRO A 120 20.73 26.45 -4.57
N LYS A 121 21.63 27.42 -4.32
CA LYS A 121 21.75 28.63 -5.13
C LYS A 121 21.76 28.17 -6.57
N ALA A 122 20.69 28.50 -7.31
CA ALA A 122 20.49 27.95 -8.64
C ALA A 122 21.77 28.23 -9.43
N VAL A 123 22.55 27.17 -9.71
CA VAL A 123 23.68 27.30 -10.62
C VAL A 123 23.02 27.61 -11.93
N ARG A 124 23.09 28.88 -12.31
CA ARG A 124 22.55 29.40 -13.55
C ARG A 124 23.22 28.59 -14.65
N ARG A 125 22.53 27.54 -15.14
CA ARG A 125 22.96 26.81 -16.33
C ARG A 125 23.29 27.89 -17.37
N PRO A 126 24.46 27.87 -18.02
CA PRO A 126 24.73 28.80 -19.10
C PRO A 126 23.55 28.70 -20.05
N ALA A 127 22.88 29.84 -20.28
CA ALA A 127 21.71 29.89 -21.12
C ALA A 127 22.10 29.26 -22.46
N SER A 128 21.49 28.12 -22.79
CA SER A 128 21.57 27.60 -24.15
C SER A 128 21.03 28.71 -25.06
N ALA A 129 21.86 29.14 -26.01
CA ALA A 129 21.56 30.25 -26.89
C ALA A 129 20.12 30.12 -27.45
N PRO A 130 19.35 31.21 -27.53
CA PRO A 130 18.01 31.16 -28.09
C PRO A 130 18.08 30.60 -29.51
N VAL A 131 17.37 29.50 -29.75
CA VAL A 131 17.26 28.88 -31.08
C VAL A 131 16.56 29.90 -31.98
N LYS A 132 17.32 30.47 -32.93
CA LYS A 132 16.77 31.40 -33.92
C LYS A 132 15.68 30.69 -34.73
N PRO A 133 14.50 31.28 -34.96
CA PRO A 133 13.47 30.65 -35.78
C PRO A 133 14.01 30.44 -37.20
N GLN A 134 13.95 29.20 -37.70
CA GLN A 134 14.34 28.87 -39.06
C GLN A 134 13.47 29.63 -40.06
N ARG A 135 14.08 30.57 -40.79
CA ARG A 135 13.43 31.31 -41.88
C ARG A 135 13.13 30.34 -43.03
N LYS A 136 11.84 30.06 -43.29
CA LYS A 136 11.43 29.28 -44.46
C LYS A 136 11.98 29.95 -45.73
N GLN A 137 12.88 29.28 -46.44
CA GLN A 137 13.43 29.81 -47.69
C GLN A 137 12.32 29.85 -48.74
N ARG A 138 12.09 31.02 -49.35
CA ARG A 138 11.17 31.12 -50.50
C ARG A 138 11.81 30.40 -51.69
N PRO A 139 11.04 29.60 -52.45
CA PRO A 139 11.55 28.96 -53.65
C PRO A 139 12.03 30.02 -54.65
N PRO A 140 13.10 29.73 -55.44
CA PRO A 140 13.67 30.69 -56.37
C PRO A 140 12.68 31.06 -57.47
N ALA A 141 12.80 32.27 -58.02
CA ALA A 141 11.91 32.78 -59.08
C ALA A 141 11.92 31.92 -60.37
N SER A 142 12.98 31.14 -60.57
CA SER A 142 13.10 30.16 -61.65
C SER A 142 12.22 28.92 -61.46
N ALA A 143 11.69 28.69 -60.26
CA ALA A 143 10.87 27.52 -59.96
C ALA A 143 9.62 27.49 -60.87
N PRO A 144 9.25 26.32 -61.44
CA PRO A 144 8.15 26.22 -62.40
C PRO A 144 6.83 26.80 -61.88
N ALA A 145 6.52 26.59 -60.60
CA ALA A 145 5.33 27.14 -59.96
C ALA A 145 5.32 28.67 -59.90
N MET A 146 6.49 29.29 -59.70
CA MET A 146 6.64 30.74 -59.64
C MET A 146 6.53 31.36 -61.03
N ARG A 147 7.13 30.71 -62.05
CA ARG A 147 6.98 31.09 -63.47
C ARG A 147 5.52 31.07 -63.92
N LYS A 148 4.76 30.03 -63.58
CA LYS A 148 3.32 29.95 -63.87
C LYS A 148 2.54 31.12 -63.24
N ARG A 149 2.82 31.44 -61.98
CA ARG A 149 2.20 32.59 -61.29
C ARG A 149 2.54 33.91 -61.99
N HIS A 150 3.80 34.14 -62.33
CA HIS A 150 4.22 35.35 -63.04
C HIS A 150 3.56 35.49 -64.42
N ALA A 151 3.45 34.40 -65.18
CA ALA A 151 2.74 34.40 -66.46
C ALA A 151 1.26 34.77 -66.28
N GLY A 152 0.59 34.20 -65.27
CA GLY A 152 -0.79 34.54 -64.93
C GLY A 152 -0.95 36.03 -64.57
N THR A 153 -0.07 36.57 -63.73
CA THR A 153 -0.09 38.00 -63.36
C THR A 153 0.14 38.91 -64.58
N LYS A 154 1.07 38.55 -65.48
CA LYS A 154 1.30 39.30 -66.72
C LYS A 154 0.08 39.28 -67.64
N ALA A 155 -0.57 38.13 -67.82
CA ALA A 155 -1.77 38.00 -68.64
C ALA A 155 -2.94 38.82 -68.08
N VAL A 156 -3.14 38.81 -66.76
CA VAL A 156 -4.16 39.65 -66.10
C VAL A 156 -3.86 41.13 -66.29
N GLY A 157 -2.59 41.53 -66.14
CA GLY A 157 -2.14 42.91 -66.42
C GLY A 157 -2.41 43.34 -67.85
N ALA A 158 -2.06 42.50 -68.83
CA ALA A 158 -2.32 42.76 -70.24
C ALA A 158 -3.81 42.91 -70.55
N ARG A 159 -4.67 42.05 -70.01
CA ARG A 159 -6.14 42.16 -70.16
C ARG A 159 -6.70 43.46 -69.56
N ARG A 160 -6.19 43.87 -68.39
CA ARG A 160 -6.59 45.14 -67.76
C ARG A 160 -6.13 46.34 -68.57
N GLN A 161 -4.94 46.28 -69.16
CA GLN A 161 -4.42 47.33 -70.02
C GLN A 161 -5.24 47.45 -71.31
N ALA A 162 -5.47 46.33 -72.01
CA ALA A 162 -6.32 46.31 -73.20
C ALA A 162 -7.74 46.86 -72.94
N LYS A 163 -8.34 46.56 -71.77
CA LYS A 163 -9.64 47.13 -71.37
C LYS A 163 -9.60 48.63 -71.08
N ARG A 164 -8.45 49.16 -70.65
CA ARG A 164 -8.25 50.61 -70.46
C ARG A 164 -8.03 51.31 -71.79
N ASP A 165 -7.26 50.69 -72.68
CA ASP A 165 -6.93 51.25 -73.99
C ASP A 165 -8.11 51.16 -74.97
N SER A 166 -9.09 50.29 -74.72
CA SER A 166 -10.34 50.18 -75.49
C SER A 166 -11.46 51.12 -74.97
N LYS A 167 -11.11 52.17 -74.22
CA LYS A 167 -12.03 53.10 -73.56
C LYS A 167 -11.71 54.52 -73.96
#